data_AF-A0A9P7C4Q0-F1
#
_entry.id   AF-A0A9P7C4Q0-F1
#
_cell.length_a   1.000
_cell.length_b   1.000
_cell.length_c   1.000
_cell.angle_alpha   90.00
_cell.angle_beta   90.00
_cell.angle_gamma   90.00
#
_symmetry.space_group_name_H-M   'P 1'
#
loop_
_entity.id
_entity.type
_entity.pdbx_description
1 polymer ?
#
loop_
_entity_poly.entity_id
_entity_poly.type
_entity_poly.pdbx_seq_one_letter_code
_entity_poly.pdbx_strand_id
1 'polypeptide(L)'
;MMTTQTETRQPRMKESINVTLKRKDFDDEAIDTKETKRHLTNPPYRSRINSDQDLWKTVSVLRQDCRTSGIIPKLEPNLKNEDTQYAYLCSDSTDYISTGIMDLGWGCGYRNCQMLMSFLEKEKQDGDYLLKQVIDISSIQLLLEKAWQEAGFDPLGAKQLKNHVFKTRKWIGTTEVYTLLAYLGIRSTIIDFHQPGPQKLHKDMFDWIQSYFTSNITTKKGKKVYTTHRPPLYLQHQGHSRTVVGIEILKSGKRNLIIFDPGRRMLRSFTKKRINYNEDTESSNEEEEEPEQEEPEQEEDEDEEEDEEIDIMNDHKPSLSQRFFSKLTKSNNNNASSPYYPHRVDDKTIAKHRQYQILVLGQVVYQQGEMHWDENKGYLVSEEEREAMKNVTSLAIM
;
A
#
# COMPACT_ATOMS: atom_id res chain seq x y z
N MET A 1 -19.09 29.58 31.17
CA MET A 1 -17.83 29.25 30.45
C MET A 1 -18.21 28.87 29.03
N MET A 2 -17.90 29.74 28.06
CA MET A 2 -18.22 29.51 26.65
C MET A 2 -17.22 28.53 26.04
N THR A 3 -17.71 27.36 25.65
CA THR A 3 -16.99 26.37 24.85
C THR A 3 -16.95 26.84 23.41
N THR A 4 -15.80 27.35 22.97
CA THR A 4 -15.54 27.65 21.56
C THR A 4 -15.34 26.36 20.78
N GLN A 5 -16.40 25.89 20.11
CA GLN A 5 -16.29 24.92 19.01
C GLN A 5 -15.60 25.62 17.84
N THR A 6 -14.38 25.21 17.53
CA THR A 6 -13.71 25.59 16.29
C THR A 6 -14.10 24.55 15.25
N GLU A 7 -15.18 24.82 14.51
CA GLU A 7 -15.51 24.07 13.30
C GLU A 7 -14.39 24.29 12.28
N THR A 8 -13.54 23.28 12.09
CA THR A 8 -12.72 23.18 10.89
C THR A 8 -13.67 23.03 9.71
N ARG A 9 -13.86 24.11 8.92
CA ARG A 9 -14.56 24.06 7.63
C ARG A 9 -13.99 22.90 6.82
N GLN A 10 -14.79 21.85 6.62
CA GLN A 10 -14.48 20.81 5.64
C GLN A 10 -14.34 21.48 4.27
N PRO A 11 -13.25 21.23 3.51
CA PRO A 11 -13.21 21.69 2.14
C PRO A 11 -14.26 20.92 1.34
N ARG A 12 -15.40 21.56 1.04
CA ARG A 12 -16.29 21.08 -0.01
C ARG A 12 -15.52 21.07 -1.32
N MET A 13 -15.61 19.95 -2.05
CA MET A 13 -15.26 19.94 -3.47
C MET A 13 -16.04 21.08 -4.15
N LYS A 14 -15.35 21.94 -4.92
CA LYS A 14 -15.99 23.11 -5.54
C LYS A 14 -17.15 22.64 -6.43
N GLU A 15 -18.25 23.39 -6.42
CA GLU A 15 -19.34 23.30 -7.40
C GLU A 15 -18.77 23.58 -8.80
N SER A 16 -18.28 22.54 -9.49
CA SER A 16 -18.05 22.43 -10.94
C SER A 16 -16.98 21.37 -11.30
N ILE A 17 -16.82 20.29 -10.54
CA ILE A 17 -15.95 19.17 -10.99
C ILE A 17 -16.80 18.23 -11.84
N ASN A 18 -16.47 18.13 -13.13
CA ASN A 18 -17.13 17.24 -14.07
C ASN A 18 -16.64 15.80 -13.83
N VAL A 19 -17.47 14.99 -13.17
CA VAL A 19 -17.21 13.57 -12.96
C VAL A 19 -18.00 12.78 -13.98
N THR A 20 -17.31 11.97 -14.77
CA THR A 20 -17.94 11.10 -15.78
C THR A 20 -17.65 9.64 -15.46
N LEU A 21 -18.63 8.76 -15.72
CA LEU A 21 -18.38 7.32 -15.66
C LEU A 21 -17.67 6.91 -16.95
N LYS A 22 -16.37 6.62 -16.86
CA LYS A 22 -15.58 6.13 -17.98
C LYS A 22 -15.55 4.60 -17.95
N ARG A 23 -16.00 3.99 -19.04
CA ARG A 23 -15.82 2.56 -19.28
C ARG A 23 -14.49 2.35 -19.99
N LYS A 24 -13.89 1.17 -19.83
CA LYS A 24 -12.78 0.77 -20.70
C LYS A 24 -13.37 0.51 -22.10
N ASP A 25 -13.05 1.39 -23.05
CA ASP A 25 -13.71 1.42 -24.36
C ASP A 25 -13.34 0.19 -25.22
N PHE A 26 -14.33 -0.37 -25.89
CA PHE A 26 -14.18 -1.34 -26.99
C PHE A 26 -14.10 -0.57 -28.31
N ASP A 27 -13.24 -0.97 -29.24
CA ASP A 27 -13.54 -0.78 -30.66
C ASP A 27 -14.66 -1.78 -30.99
N ASP A 28 -15.83 -1.27 -31.35
CA ASP A 28 -17.11 -1.95 -31.64
C ASP A 28 -17.07 -3.49 -31.77
N GLU A 29 -17.35 -4.23 -30.69
CA GLU A 29 -18.07 -5.50 -30.74
C GLU A 29 -18.88 -5.70 -29.44
N ALA A 30 -20.20 -5.74 -29.58
CA ALA A 30 -21.13 -5.96 -28.47
C ALA A 30 -21.08 -7.44 -28.01
N ILE A 31 -20.79 -7.65 -26.72
CA ILE A 31 -20.94 -8.96 -26.08
C ILE A 31 -22.34 -9.02 -25.45
N ASP A 32 -23.18 -9.92 -25.97
CA ASP A 32 -24.51 -10.25 -25.46
C ASP A 32 -24.40 -11.04 -24.13
N THR A 33 -24.76 -10.40 -23.02
CA THR A 33 -24.87 -11.06 -21.71
C THR A 33 -26.31 -11.45 -21.44
N LYS A 34 -26.62 -12.76 -21.50
CA LYS A 34 -27.91 -13.31 -21.09
C LYS A 34 -28.07 -13.30 -19.57
N GLU A 35 -29.12 -12.63 -19.09
CA GLU A 35 -29.56 -12.67 -17.70
C GLU A 35 -30.15 -14.03 -17.33
N THR A 36 -29.87 -14.52 -16.11
CA THR A 36 -30.67 -15.58 -15.49
C THR A 36 -30.96 -15.20 -14.03
N LYS A 37 -32.24 -14.99 -13.70
CA LYS A 37 -32.73 -14.72 -12.34
C LYS A 37 -33.01 -16.01 -11.59
N ARG A 38 -32.45 -16.16 -10.37
CA ARG A 38 -33.05 -16.91 -9.26
C ARG A 38 -32.65 -16.27 -7.93
N HIS A 39 -33.62 -15.69 -7.21
CA HIS A 39 -33.47 -15.28 -5.83
C HIS A 39 -33.60 -16.50 -4.90
N LEU A 40 -32.46 -17.05 -4.49
CA LEU A 40 -32.30 -17.62 -3.16
C LEU A 40 -31.41 -16.64 -2.37
N THR A 41 -31.62 -16.52 -1.06
CA THR A 41 -30.69 -15.81 -0.17
C THR A 41 -29.42 -16.63 -0.03
N ASN A 42 -28.65 -16.71 -1.10
CA ASN A 42 -27.34 -17.33 -1.11
C ASN A 42 -26.37 -16.46 -0.31
N PRO A 43 -25.41 -17.07 0.40
CA PRO A 43 -24.37 -16.31 1.06
C PRO A 43 -23.62 -15.42 0.04
N PRO A 44 -23.07 -14.28 0.46
CA PRO A 44 -22.29 -13.40 -0.42
C PRO A 44 -21.27 -14.19 -1.23
N TYR A 45 -21.03 -13.80 -2.48
CA TYR A 45 -20.10 -14.52 -3.38
C TYR A 45 -18.73 -14.74 -2.73
N ARG A 46 -18.25 -13.72 -2.03
CA ARG A 46 -17.02 -13.77 -1.24
C ARG A 46 -17.00 -14.91 -0.21
N SER A 47 -18.10 -15.22 0.48
CA SER A 47 -18.13 -16.30 1.49
C SER A 47 -18.00 -17.68 0.84
N ARG A 48 -18.53 -17.85 -0.40
CA ARG A 48 -18.29 -19.06 -1.21
C ARG A 48 -16.81 -19.16 -1.61
N ILE A 49 -16.21 -18.08 -2.11
CA ILE A 49 -14.78 -18.04 -2.45
C ILE A 49 -13.90 -18.40 -1.25
N ASN A 50 -14.19 -17.85 -0.08
CA ASN A 50 -13.42 -18.15 1.14
C ASN A 50 -13.51 -19.61 1.60
N SER A 51 -14.63 -20.27 1.28
CA SER A 51 -14.90 -21.67 1.60
C SER A 51 -14.41 -22.64 0.52
N ASP A 52 -14.02 -22.16 -0.65
CA ASP A 52 -13.54 -22.97 -1.78
C ASP A 52 -12.15 -23.56 -1.48
N GLN A 53 -12.13 -24.80 -1.02
CA GLN A 53 -10.88 -25.47 -0.66
C GLN A 53 -9.95 -25.68 -1.86
N ASP A 54 -10.50 -25.90 -3.05
CA ASP A 54 -9.70 -26.24 -4.22
C ASP A 54 -9.02 -24.98 -4.77
N LEU A 55 -9.72 -23.84 -4.77
CA LEU A 55 -9.11 -22.55 -5.03
C LEU A 55 -7.96 -22.27 -4.07
N TRP A 56 -8.20 -22.39 -2.76
CA TRP A 56 -7.19 -22.06 -1.74
C TRP A 56 -6.01 -23.04 -1.68
N LYS A 57 -6.15 -24.28 -2.19
CA LYS A 57 -5.03 -25.22 -2.37
C LYS A 57 -4.10 -24.82 -3.52
N THR A 58 -4.61 -24.12 -4.53
CA THR A 58 -3.81 -23.72 -5.71
C THR A 58 -2.97 -22.45 -5.49
N VAL A 59 -3.21 -21.73 -4.39
CA VAL A 59 -2.53 -20.48 -4.07
C VAL A 59 -1.62 -20.62 -2.87
N SER A 60 -0.53 -19.87 -2.88
CA SER A 60 0.45 -19.81 -1.80
C SER A 60 0.25 -18.55 -0.96
N VAL A 61 0.30 -18.72 0.36
CA VAL A 61 0.27 -17.62 1.33
C VAL A 61 1.53 -16.78 1.19
N LEU A 62 1.40 -15.45 1.25
CA LEU A 62 2.56 -14.57 1.38
C LEU A 62 3.24 -14.82 2.73
N ARG A 63 4.53 -15.16 2.70
CA ARG A 63 5.32 -15.39 3.91
C ARG A 63 5.29 -14.18 4.85
N GLN A 64 5.17 -14.44 6.15
CA GLN A 64 5.00 -13.40 7.16
C GLN A 64 6.24 -12.49 7.30
N ASP A 65 7.44 -13.00 7.01
CA ASP A 65 8.70 -12.24 7.03
C ASP A 65 8.76 -11.14 5.95
N CYS A 66 7.91 -11.24 4.93
CA CYS A 66 7.77 -10.22 3.88
C CYS A 66 6.84 -9.07 4.30
N ARG A 67 6.18 -9.18 5.45
CA ARG A 67 5.18 -8.23 5.96
C ARG A 67 5.71 -7.50 7.18
N THR A 68 5.62 -6.18 7.19
CA THR A 68 5.88 -5.36 8.38
C THR A 68 4.55 -4.93 9.00
N SER A 69 4.05 -5.74 9.93
CA SER A 69 2.78 -5.49 10.63
C SER A 69 2.88 -4.46 11.75
N GLY A 70 1.74 -3.85 12.09
CA GLY A 70 1.63 -2.85 13.16
C GLY A 70 2.45 -1.59 12.88
N ILE A 71 2.65 -1.26 11.60
CA ILE A 71 3.46 -0.13 11.17
C ILE A 71 2.72 1.21 11.31
N ILE A 72 1.39 1.22 11.10
CA ILE A 72 0.58 2.45 11.13
C ILE A 72 0.69 3.19 12.47
N PRO A 73 0.50 2.54 13.64
CA PRO A 73 0.68 3.23 14.93
C PRO A 73 2.11 3.71 15.16
N LYS A 74 3.11 3.04 14.56
CA LYS A 74 4.53 3.42 14.68
C LYS A 74 4.88 4.69 13.89
N LEU A 75 4.02 5.17 13.00
CA LEU A 75 4.22 6.46 12.30
C LEU A 75 3.85 7.66 13.17
N GLU A 76 2.96 7.47 14.15
CA GLU A 76 2.37 8.55 14.95
C GLU A 76 3.42 9.48 15.61
N PRO A 77 4.50 8.98 16.26
CA PRO A 77 5.48 9.86 16.91
C PRO A 77 6.10 10.88 15.93
N ASN A 78 6.33 10.48 14.68
CA ASN A 78 6.95 11.30 13.65
C ASN A 78 5.97 12.27 12.97
N LEU A 79 4.66 12.19 13.26
CA LEU A 79 3.60 13.08 12.77
C LEU A 79 3.16 14.11 13.81
N LYS A 80 3.75 14.09 15.01
CA LYS A 80 3.46 15.06 16.09
C LYS A 80 4.34 16.31 16.06
N ASN A 81 5.06 16.55 14.95
CA ASN A 81 5.95 17.70 14.81
C ASN A 81 5.21 19.05 15.02
N GLU A 82 5.96 20.12 15.26
CA GLU A 82 5.38 21.44 15.59
C GLU A 82 4.52 22.01 14.45
N ASP A 83 4.92 21.78 13.20
CA ASP A 83 4.26 22.30 12.00
C ASP A 83 2.99 21.56 11.63
N THR A 84 2.85 20.30 12.03
CA THR A 84 1.65 19.50 11.80
C THR A 84 0.50 20.06 12.63
N GLN A 85 -0.56 20.44 11.92
CA GLN A 85 -1.84 20.77 12.51
C GLN A 85 -2.58 19.48 12.85
N TYR A 86 -2.79 18.61 11.84
CA TYR A 86 -3.40 17.30 12.01
C TYR A 86 -2.78 16.27 11.06
N ALA A 87 -2.80 15.00 11.45
CA ALA A 87 -2.51 13.88 10.56
C ALA A 87 -3.57 12.79 10.75
N TYR A 88 -4.01 12.21 9.65
CA TYR A 88 -5.04 11.16 9.61
C TYR A 88 -4.45 9.94 8.90
N LEU A 89 -4.47 8.78 9.55
CA LEU A 89 -3.92 7.52 9.06
C LEU A 89 -5.04 6.52 8.77
N CYS A 90 -4.82 5.59 7.85
CA CYS A 90 -5.71 4.46 7.60
C CYS A 90 -5.77 3.51 8.80
N SER A 91 -6.56 2.44 8.68
CA SER A 91 -6.65 1.36 9.68
C SER A 91 -5.28 0.74 9.97
N ASP A 92 -5.05 0.44 11.25
CA ASP A 92 -3.87 -0.25 11.75
C ASP A 92 -3.81 -1.73 11.32
N SER A 93 -4.89 -2.25 10.76
CA SER A 93 -4.95 -3.52 10.02
C SER A 93 -4.01 -3.55 8.81
N THR A 94 -3.55 -2.40 8.30
CA THR A 94 -2.68 -2.34 7.11
C THR A 94 -1.22 -2.66 7.44
N ASP A 95 -0.66 -3.66 6.75
CA ASP A 95 0.77 -3.97 6.80
C ASP A 95 1.54 -3.19 5.72
N TYR A 96 2.83 -2.98 5.97
CA TYR A 96 3.76 -2.56 4.92
C TYR A 96 4.42 -3.77 4.25
N ILE A 97 4.50 -3.78 2.92
CA ILE A 97 5.08 -4.87 2.14
C ILE A 97 5.97 -4.26 1.04
N SER A 98 7.26 -4.59 1.06
CA SER A 98 8.25 -4.13 0.08
C SER A 98 8.46 -5.13 -1.06
N THR A 99 8.97 -4.65 -2.19
CA THR A 99 9.52 -5.52 -3.23
C THR A 99 10.73 -6.28 -2.70
N GLY A 100 10.80 -7.57 -3.02
CA GLY A 100 11.99 -8.41 -2.85
C GLY A 100 12.87 -8.38 -4.11
N ILE A 101 13.93 -9.18 -4.10
CA ILE A 101 14.90 -9.27 -5.21
C ILE A 101 14.21 -9.71 -6.51
N MET A 102 13.30 -10.70 -6.42
CA MET A 102 12.63 -11.29 -7.59
C MET A 102 11.65 -10.33 -8.28
N ASP A 103 11.06 -9.41 -7.52
CA ASP A 103 10.03 -8.49 -8.01
C ASP A 103 10.48 -7.03 -8.08
N LEU A 104 11.77 -6.77 -7.87
CA LEU A 104 12.34 -5.43 -8.00
C LEU A 104 12.20 -4.92 -9.45
N GLY A 105 11.73 -3.68 -9.57
CA GLY A 105 11.53 -2.99 -10.85
C GLY A 105 10.21 -3.31 -11.57
N TRP A 106 9.38 -4.22 -11.06
CA TRP A 106 8.11 -4.56 -11.72
C TRP A 106 6.96 -4.97 -10.79
N GLY A 107 7.27 -5.38 -9.56
CA GLY A 107 6.32 -5.92 -8.59
C GLY A 107 5.40 -4.91 -7.91
N CYS A 108 5.57 -3.60 -8.15
CA CYS A 108 4.90 -2.55 -7.37
C CYS A 108 3.37 -2.73 -7.32
N GLY A 109 2.71 -2.99 -8.46
CA GLY A 109 1.26 -3.20 -8.50
C GLY A 109 0.79 -4.37 -7.64
N TYR A 110 1.55 -5.48 -7.65
CA TYR A 110 1.25 -6.64 -6.82
C TYR A 110 1.47 -6.37 -5.33
N ARG A 111 2.56 -5.69 -4.95
CA ARG A 111 2.84 -5.35 -3.54
C ARG A 111 1.82 -4.39 -2.96
N ASN A 112 1.40 -3.39 -3.73
CA ASN A 112 0.32 -2.49 -3.29
C ASN A 112 -1.03 -3.23 -3.18
N CYS A 113 -1.31 -4.19 -4.09
CA CYS A 113 -2.46 -5.09 -3.94
C CYS A 113 -2.38 -5.90 -2.64
N GLN A 114 -1.22 -6.48 -2.33
CA GLN A 114 -1.02 -7.21 -1.06
C GLN A 114 -1.20 -6.33 0.18
N MET A 115 -0.82 -5.04 0.11
CA MET A 115 -1.09 -4.09 1.20
C MET A 115 -2.60 -3.85 1.39
N LEU A 116 -3.39 -3.74 0.31
CA LEU A 116 -4.86 -3.73 0.42
C LEU A 116 -5.40 -5.04 1.02
N MET A 117 -4.89 -6.19 0.56
CA MET A 117 -5.29 -7.50 1.05
C MET A 117 -4.99 -7.68 2.54
N SER A 118 -3.90 -7.08 3.06
CA SER A 118 -3.55 -7.15 4.48
C SER A 118 -4.59 -6.49 5.39
N PHE A 119 -5.23 -5.41 4.91
CA PHE A 119 -6.39 -4.82 5.56
C PHE A 119 -7.56 -5.80 5.51
N LEU A 120 -7.92 -6.29 4.32
CA LEU A 120 -9.07 -7.20 4.14
C LEU A 120 -8.95 -8.49 4.95
N GLU A 121 -7.75 -9.05 5.11
CA GLU A 121 -7.49 -10.26 5.90
C GLU A 121 -7.88 -10.08 7.38
N LYS A 122 -7.75 -8.88 7.94
CA LYS A 122 -8.00 -8.62 9.37
C LYS A 122 -9.38 -8.05 9.65
N GLU A 123 -10.03 -7.47 8.64
CA GLU A 123 -11.37 -6.91 8.77
C GLU A 123 -12.46 -7.96 8.59
N LYS A 124 -13.62 -7.68 9.17
CA LYS A 124 -14.81 -8.53 9.10
C LYS A 124 -16.03 -7.76 8.60
N GLN A 125 -16.92 -8.46 7.90
CA GLN A 125 -18.27 -8.00 7.60
C GLN A 125 -19.24 -9.16 7.79
N ASP A 126 -20.38 -8.91 8.43
CA ASP A 126 -21.42 -9.92 8.68
C ASP A 126 -20.90 -11.14 9.48
N GLY A 127 -19.90 -10.93 10.35
CA GLY A 127 -19.31 -11.94 11.21
C GLY A 127 -18.15 -12.74 10.58
N ASP A 128 -18.03 -12.72 9.26
CA ASP A 128 -16.94 -13.37 8.52
C ASP A 128 -15.81 -12.37 8.25
N TYR A 129 -14.58 -12.86 8.02
CA TYR A 129 -13.47 -12.02 7.52
C TYR A 129 -13.81 -11.35 6.18
N LEU A 130 -12.94 -10.55 5.55
CA LEU A 130 -13.11 -10.18 4.13
C LEU A 130 -12.14 -10.98 3.26
N LEU A 131 -10.87 -11.02 3.66
CA LEU A 131 -9.78 -11.87 3.19
C LEU A 131 -9.76 -13.25 3.85
N LYS A 132 -9.44 -14.38 3.19
CA LYS A 132 -8.95 -15.57 3.91
C LYS A 132 -7.50 -15.40 4.37
N GLN A 133 -6.65 -14.98 3.43
CA GLN A 133 -5.21 -14.83 3.62
C GLN A 133 -4.64 -13.91 2.54
N VAL A 134 -3.55 -13.21 2.84
CA VAL A 134 -2.75 -12.52 1.83
C VAL A 134 -1.94 -13.55 1.02
N ILE A 135 -2.06 -13.55 -0.30
CA ILE A 135 -1.37 -14.49 -1.19
C ILE A 135 -0.15 -13.87 -1.86
N ASP A 136 0.78 -14.70 -2.34
CA ASP A 136 1.98 -14.27 -3.03
C ASP A 136 1.72 -13.71 -4.46
N ILE A 137 2.76 -13.18 -5.11
CA ILE A 137 2.64 -12.57 -6.45
C ILE A 137 2.18 -13.60 -7.50
N SER A 138 2.76 -14.79 -7.49
CA SER A 138 2.41 -15.86 -8.45
C SER A 138 0.94 -16.24 -8.31
N SER A 139 0.42 -16.29 -7.09
CA SER A 139 -0.98 -16.57 -6.82
C SER A 139 -1.90 -15.43 -7.23
N ILE A 140 -1.49 -14.16 -7.03
CA ILE A 140 -2.23 -13.01 -7.59
C ILE A 140 -2.33 -13.13 -9.11
N GLN A 141 -1.22 -13.45 -9.78
CA GLN A 141 -1.21 -13.62 -11.23
C GLN A 141 -2.13 -14.77 -11.68
N LEU A 142 -2.08 -15.91 -10.97
CA LEU A 142 -2.95 -17.06 -11.25
C LEU A 142 -4.43 -16.71 -11.10
N LEU A 143 -4.80 -16.07 -9.98
CA LEU A 143 -6.20 -15.68 -9.73
C LEU A 143 -6.69 -14.61 -10.72
N LEU A 144 -5.80 -13.72 -11.16
CA LEU A 144 -6.12 -12.73 -12.17
C LEU A 144 -6.38 -13.39 -13.54
N GLU A 145 -5.59 -14.39 -13.93
CA GLU A 145 -5.87 -15.17 -15.14
C GLU A 145 -7.19 -15.95 -15.04
N LYS A 146 -7.50 -16.54 -13.88
CA LYS A 146 -8.81 -17.17 -13.65
C LYS A 146 -9.96 -16.18 -13.75
N ALA A 147 -9.80 -14.98 -13.20
CA ALA A 147 -10.80 -13.91 -13.32
C ALA A 147 -11.10 -13.58 -14.79
N TRP A 148 -10.07 -13.52 -15.64
CA TRP A 148 -10.23 -13.29 -17.07
C TRP A 148 -10.85 -14.48 -17.80
N GLN A 149 -10.26 -15.67 -17.65
CA GLN A 149 -10.56 -16.83 -18.49
C GLN A 149 -11.83 -17.58 -18.05
N GLU A 150 -12.00 -17.79 -16.75
CA GLU A 150 -13.12 -18.58 -16.22
C GLU A 150 -14.35 -17.71 -15.93
N ALA A 151 -14.13 -16.48 -15.47
CA ALA A 151 -15.21 -15.60 -15.04
C ALA A 151 -15.52 -14.44 -16.01
N GLY A 152 -14.68 -14.19 -17.02
CA GLY A 152 -14.94 -13.20 -18.07
C GLY A 152 -14.79 -11.74 -17.62
N PHE A 153 -13.97 -11.46 -16.61
CA PHE A 153 -13.68 -10.07 -16.20
C PHE A 153 -12.70 -9.41 -17.16
N ASP A 154 -12.85 -8.10 -17.37
CA ASP A 154 -11.92 -7.20 -18.08
C ASP A 154 -11.25 -7.82 -19.34
N PRO A 155 -12.04 -8.27 -20.35
CA PRO A 155 -11.47 -8.89 -21.54
C PRO A 155 -10.49 -7.96 -22.28
N LEU A 156 -10.71 -6.65 -22.21
CA LEU A 156 -9.81 -5.65 -22.79
C LEU A 156 -8.47 -5.57 -22.05
N GLY A 157 -8.47 -5.57 -20.72
CA GLY A 157 -7.24 -5.63 -19.92
C GLY A 157 -6.50 -6.94 -20.07
N ALA A 158 -7.23 -8.05 -20.10
CA ALA A 158 -6.67 -9.34 -20.41
C ALA A 158 -5.96 -9.31 -21.77
N LYS A 159 -6.61 -8.81 -22.83
CA LYS A 159 -6.02 -8.66 -24.17
C LYS A 159 -4.78 -7.76 -24.18
N GLN A 160 -4.78 -6.64 -23.46
CA GLN A 160 -3.62 -5.74 -23.31
C GLN A 160 -2.39 -6.47 -22.72
N LEU A 161 -2.63 -7.40 -21.80
CA LEU A 161 -1.60 -8.24 -21.19
C LEU A 161 -1.42 -9.59 -21.89
N LYS A 162 -1.95 -9.75 -23.10
CA LYS A 162 -1.89 -10.99 -23.90
C LYS A 162 -2.48 -12.21 -23.18
N ASN A 163 -3.51 -12.00 -22.37
CA ASN A 163 -4.23 -12.98 -21.57
C ASN A 163 -3.35 -13.84 -20.65
N HIS A 164 -2.16 -13.34 -20.29
CA HIS A 164 -1.17 -14.10 -19.53
C HIS A 164 -0.31 -13.19 -18.67
N VAL A 165 -0.29 -13.41 -17.36
CA VAL A 165 0.59 -12.74 -16.39
C VAL A 165 1.28 -13.73 -15.45
N PHE A 166 0.80 -14.96 -15.33
CA PHE A 166 1.34 -15.99 -14.44
C PHE A 166 2.80 -16.30 -14.74
N LYS A 167 3.64 -16.19 -13.71
CA LYS A 167 5.09 -16.35 -13.79
C LYS A 167 5.77 -15.41 -14.81
N THR A 168 5.15 -14.27 -15.09
CA THR A 168 5.77 -13.20 -15.89
C THR A 168 6.19 -12.03 -15.00
N ARG A 169 6.95 -11.09 -15.58
CA ARG A 169 7.33 -9.81 -14.95
C ARG A 169 6.46 -8.64 -15.41
N LYS A 170 5.27 -8.91 -15.96
CA LYS A 170 4.38 -7.87 -16.50
C LYS A 170 3.91 -6.97 -15.36
N TRP A 171 3.86 -5.67 -15.66
CA TRP A 171 3.28 -4.70 -14.73
C TRP A 171 1.76 -4.85 -14.74
N ILE A 172 1.16 -4.64 -13.57
CA ILE A 172 -0.29 -4.51 -13.41
C ILE A 172 -0.60 -3.13 -12.82
N GLY A 173 -1.78 -2.63 -13.11
CA GLY A 173 -2.27 -1.37 -12.60
C GLY A 173 -3.60 -1.50 -11.86
N THR A 174 -4.27 -0.37 -11.74
CA THR A 174 -5.55 -0.24 -11.04
C THR A 174 -6.65 -1.15 -11.61
N THR A 175 -6.71 -1.36 -12.93
CA THR A 175 -7.73 -2.20 -13.57
C THR A 175 -7.59 -3.68 -13.21
N GLU A 176 -6.36 -4.19 -13.15
CA GLU A 176 -6.10 -5.59 -12.77
C GLU A 176 -6.38 -5.84 -11.30
N VAL A 177 -6.02 -4.88 -10.43
CA VAL A 177 -6.32 -4.98 -8.98
C VAL A 177 -7.82 -4.92 -8.74
N TYR A 178 -8.54 -4.05 -9.44
CA TYR A 178 -10.01 -3.99 -9.40
C TYR A 178 -10.64 -5.32 -9.84
N THR A 179 -10.18 -5.88 -10.96
CA THR A 179 -10.64 -7.17 -11.49
C THR A 179 -10.41 -8.31 -10.51
N LEU A 180 -9.24 -8.39 -9.88
CA LEU A 180 -8.96 -9.40 -8.86
C LEU A 180 -9.91 -9.25 -7.65
N LEU A 181 -10.09 -8.04 -7.13
CA LEU A 181 -10.98 -7.79 -6.00
C LEU A 181 -12.43 -8.16 -6.33
N ALA A 182 -12.92 -7.79 -7.52
CA ALA A 182 -14.25 -8.16 -8.00
C ALA A 182 -14.41 -9.68 -8.13
N TYR A 183 -13.40 -10.36 -8.67
CA TYR A 183 -13.38 -11.82 -8.76
C TYR A 183 -13.48 -12.48 -7.38
N LEU A 184 -12.81 -11.93 -6.37
CA LEU A 184 -12.87 -12.37 -4.97
C LEU A 184 -14.16 -11.94 -4.23
N GLY A 185 -15.06 -11.23 -4.90
CA GLY A 185 -16.31 -10.74 -4.31
C GLY A 185 -16.14 -9.53 -3.39
N ILE A 186 -15.09 -8.73 -3.61
CA ILE A 186 -14.78 -7.52 -2.86
C ILE A 186 -15.08 -6.28 -3.72
N ARG A 187 -15.90 -5.38 -3.17
CA ARG A 187 -16.25 -4.09 -3.74
C ARG A 187 -15.05 -3.16 -3.72
N SER A 188 -14.79 -2.54 -4.85
CA SER A 188 -13.84 -1.43 -4.97
C SER A 188 -14.32 -0.44 -6.02
N THR A 189 -13.78 0.78 -5.98
CA THR A 189 -14.06 1.84 -6.95
C THR A 189 -12.77 2.44 -7.48
N ILE A 190 -12.69 2.68 -8.79
CA ILE A 190 -11.59 3.41 -9.42
C ILE A 190 -11.99 4.87 -9.60
N ILE A 191 -11.14 5.79 -9.18
CA ILE A 191 -11.24 7.22 -9.47
C ILE A 191 -10.06 7.59 -10.36
N ASP A 192 -10.33 8.17 -11.53
CA ASP A 192 -9.32 8.60 -12.49
C ASP A 192 -9.18 10.13 -12.47
N PHE A 193 -8.12 10.64 -11.86
CA PHE A 193 -7.71 12.04 -11.96
C PHE A 193 -6.90 12.21 -13.24
N HIS A 194 -7.61 12.46 -14.33
CA HIS A 194 -7.09 12.31 -15.69
C HIS A 194 -5.97 13.31 -16.02
N GLN A 195 -6.07 14.52 -15.48
CA GLN A 195 -5.10 15.58 -15.67
C GLN A 195 -5.09 16.55 -14.47
N PRO A 196 -4.00 17.31 -14.25
CA PRO A 196 -3.98 18.29 -13.18
C PRO A 196 -4.87 19.49 -13.52
N GLY A 197 -5.31 20.21 -12.49
CA GLY A 197 -6.07 21.45 -12.66
C GLY A 197 -5.22 22.63 -13.15
N PRO A 198 -5.79 23.86 -13.20
CA PRO A 198 -5.16 25.04 -13.82
C PRO A 198 -3.75 25.39 -13.32
N GLN A 199 -3.42 25.07 -12.07
CA GLN A 199 -2.10 25.33 -11.48
C GLN A 199 -1.08 24.21 -11.76
N LYS A 200 -1.42 23.25 -12.63
CA LYS A 200 -0.67 21.99 -12.83
C LYS A 200 -0.53 21.18 -11.54
N LEU A 201 -1.46 21.36 -10.61
CA LEU A 201 -1.54 20.63 -9.34
C LEU A 201 -2.80 19.75 -9.32
N HIS A 202 -2.69 18.60 -8.65
CA HIS A 202 -3.79 17.66 -8.44
C HIS A 202 -4.62 18.03 -7.20
N LYS A 203 -5.13 19.26 -7.16
CA LYS A 203 -5.83 19.78 -5.97
C LYS A 203 -7.07 18.96 -5.62
N ASP A 204 -7.86 18.56 -6.61
CA ASP A 204 -9.09 17.80 -6.39
C ASP A 204 -8.80 16.39 -5.85
N MET A 205 -7.67 15.79 -6.25
CA MET A 205 -7.20 14.53 -5.67
C MET A 205 -6.86 14.69 -4.19
N PHE A 206 -6.12 15.74 -3.82
CA PHE A 206 -5.81 16.01 -2.41
C PHE A 206 -7.06 16.34 -1.60
N ASP A 207 -8.00 17.10 -2.16
CA ASP A 207 -9.26 17.43 -1.52
C ASP A 207 -10.08 16.16 -1.25
N TRP A 208 -10.18 15.27 -2.25
CA TRP A 208 -10.88 13.99 -2.09
C TRP A 208 -10.21 13.06 -1.08
N ILE A 209 -8.87 12.90 -1.13
CA ILE A 209 -8.14 12.08 -0.15
C ILE A 209 -8.27 12.66 1.26
N GLN A 210 -8.23 13.98 1.41
CA GLN A 210 -8.45 14.64 2.69
C GLN A 210 -9.87 14.32 3.20
N SER A 211 -10.89 14.51 2.36
CA SER A 211 -12.28 14.18 2.72
C SER A 211 -12.42 12.71 3.13
N TYR A 212 -11.82 11.80 2.36
CA TYR A 212 -11.79 10.37 2.66
C TYR A 212 -11.25 10.10 4.06
N PHE A 213 -10.08 10.62 4.44
CA PHE A 213 -9.50 10.34 5.76
C PHE A 213 -10.06 11.19 6.92
N THR A 214 -10.80 12.27 6.66
CA THR A 214 -11.29 13.17 7.72
C THR A 214 -12.79 13.04 8.01
N SER A 215 -13.54 12.40 7.13
CA SER A 215 -14.98 12.18 7.29
C SER A 215 -15.28 11.43 8.59
N ASN A 216 -16.30 11.91 9.32
CA ASN A 216 -16.78 11.36 10.60
C ASN A 216 -15.77 11.42 11.77
N ILE A 217 -14.73 12.28 11.68
CA ILE A 217 -13.74 12.44 12.76
C ILE A 217 -13.92 13.77 13.49
N THR A 218 -14.20 13.69 14.78
CA THR A 218 -14.19 14.83 15.69
C THR A 218 -12.81 15.04 16.26
N THR A 219 -12.19 16.18 15.94
CA THR A 219 -10.88 16.54 16.49
C THR A 219 -10.98 16.88 17.99
N LYS A 220 -10.02 16.40 18.78
CA LYS A 220 -9.90 16.67 20.22
C LYS A 220 -8.76 17.63 20.49
N LYS A 221 -8.95 18.56 21.43
CA LYS A 221 -7.91 19.50 21.86
C LYS A 221 -6.66 18.73 22.31
N GLY A 222 -5.48 19.10 21.81
CA GLY A 222 -4.20 18.47 22.15
C GLY A 222 -3.86 17.20 21.37
N LYS A 223 -4.80 16.58 20.64
CA LYS A 223 -4.53 15.42 19.78
C LYS A 223 -4.34 15.85 18.33
N LYS A 224 -3.15 15.56 17.78
CA LYS A 224 -2.79 15.88 16.38
C LYS A 224 -2.97 14.71 15.40
N VAL A 225 -2.75 13.47 15.84
CA VAL A 225 -2.73 12.29 14.96
C VAL A 225 -3.94 11.41 15.23
N TYR A 226 -4.63 10.97 14.18
CA TYR A 226 -5.84 10.16 14.24
C TYR A 226 -5.68 8.95 13.34
N THR A 227 -5.73 7.76 13.92
CA THR A 227 -5.90 6.51 13.17
C THR A 227 -7.39 6.30 12.93
N THR A 228 -7.76 6.01 11.68
CA THR A 228 -9.14 5.79 11.24
C THR A 228 -9.40 4.30 11.06
N HIS A 229 -10.66 3.90 10.84
CA HIS A 229 -11.00 2.54 10.42
C HIS A 229 -10.96 2.34 8.89
N ARG A 230 -10.51 3.37 8.17
CA ARG A 230 -10.62 3.40 6.71
C ARG A 230 -9.52 2.56 6.06
N PRO A 231 -9.82 1.86 4.97
CA PRO A 231 -8.82 1.16 4.19
C PRO A 231 -7.73 2.11 3.66
N PRO A 232 -6.51 1.60 3.40
CA PRO A 232 -5.52 2.34 2.63
C PRO A 232 -5.97 2.49 1.16
N LEU A 233 -5.39 3.45 0.44
CA LEU A 233 -5.72 3.72 -0.96
C LEU A 233 -4.60 3.28 -1.88
N TYR A 234 -4.91 2.56 -2.95
CA TYR A 234 -3.93 2.25 -4.00
C TYR A 234 -3.83 3.44 -4.96
N LEU A 235 -2.63 3.93 -5.21
CA LEU A 235 -2.35 5.10 -6.04
C LEU A 235 -1.45 4.70 -7.22
N GLN A 236 -1.99 4.81 -8.44
CA GLN A 236 -1.28 4.57 -9.69
C GLN A 236 -0.92 5.88 -10.36
N HIS A 237 0.25 5.93 -10.98
CA HIS A 237 0.54 6.84 -12.09
C HIS A 237 1.36 6.08 -13.14
N GLN A 238 1.69 6.71 -14.27
CA GLN A 238 2.53 6.07 -15.27
C GLN A 238 3.87 5.63 -14.66
N GLY A 239 4.16 4.33 -14.76
CA GLY A 239 5.45 3.73 -14.39
C GLY A 239 5.62 3.26 -12.94
N HIS A 240 4.71 3.59 -12.01
CA HIS A 240 4.80 3.11 -10.62
C HIS A 240 3.46 3.18 -9.90
N SER A 241 3.29 2.33 -8.88
CA SER A 241 2.17 2.41 -7.94
C SER A 241 2.65 2.43 -6.51
N ARG A 242 1.83 3.02 -5.64
CA ARG A 242 2.12 3.25 -4.22
C ARG A 242 0.83 3.08 -3.41
N THR A 243 0.93 2.99 -2.09
CA THR A 243 -0.23 2.93 -1.19
C THR A 243 -0.28 4.18 -0.31
N VAL A 244 -1.34 4.98 -0.41
CA VAL A 244 -1.59 6.10 0.49
C VAL A 244 -2.19 5.55 1.79
N VAL A 245 -1.49 5.77 2.89
CA VAL A 245 -1.89 5.33 4.24
C VAL A 245 -2.29 6.47 5.15
N GLY A 246 -2.34 7.69 4.62
CA GLY A 246 -2.82 8.84 5.37
C GLY A 246 -2.54 10.18 4.70
N ILE A 247 -2.90 11.25 5.39
CA ILE A 247 -2.67 12.64 5.00
C ILE A 247 -2.29 13.48 6.21
N GLU A 248 -1.30 14.33 6.04
CA GLU A 248 -0.84 15.32 7.02
C GLU A 248 -1.19 16.73 6.51
N ILE A 249 -1.79 17.53 7.38
CA ILE A 249 -2.13 18.93 7.15
C ILE A 249 -1.23 19.77 8.05
N LEU A 250 -0.45 20.65 7.43
CA LEU A 250 0.42 21.58 8.13
C LEU A 250 -0.36 22.83 8.53
N LYS A 251 0.10 23.54 9.57
CA LYS A 251 -0.44 24.85 10.00
C LYS A 251 -0.47 25.90 8.87
N SER A 252 0.40 25.75 7.87
CA SER A 252 0.41 26.60 6.67
C SER A 252 -0.73 26.32 5.69
N GLY A 253 -1.52 25.27 5.90
CA GLY A 253 -2.53 24.78 4.96
C GLY A 253 -1.99 23.83 3.89
N LYS A 254 -0.66 23.66 3.80
CA LYS A 254 -0.04 22.65 2.91
C LYS A 254 -0.36 21.23 3.38
N ARG A 255 -0.37 20.30 2.43
CA ARG A 255 -0.75 18.90 2.65
C ARG A 255 0.34 17.97 2.16
N ASN A 256 0.59 16.92 2.93
CA ASN A 256 1.47 15.82 2.54
C ASN A 256 0.66 14.52 2.55
N LEU A 257 0.74 13.73 1.48
CA LEU A 257 0.29 12.34 1.52
C LEU A 257 1.31 11.53 2.31
N ILE A 258 0.84 10.63 3.16
CA ILE A 258 1.66 9.63 3.83
C ILE A 258 1.60 8.35 3.00
N ILE A 259 2.73 7.94 2.44
CA ILE A 259 2.77 6.91 1.41
C ILE A 259 3.67 5.74 1.82
N PHE A 260 3.15 4.53 1.65
CA PHE A 260 3.96 3.33 1.53
C PHE A 260 4.38 3.13 0.08
N ASP A 261 5.69 3.06 -0.13
CA ASP A 261 6.30 2.79 -1.42
C ASP A 261 6.94 1.40 -1.36
N PRO A 262 6.46 0.41 -2.14
CA PRO A 262 7.01 -0.93 -2.07
C PRO A 262 8.48 -0.97 -2.52
N GLY A 263 8.95 0.00 -3.31
CA GLY A 263 10.37 0.12 -3.69
C GLY A 263 11.28 0.67 -2.59
N ARG A 264 10.73 1.14 -1.46
CA ARG A 264 11.49 1.75 -0.35
C ARG A 264 11.39 0.93 0.91
N ARG A 265 12.46 0.25 1.31
CA ARG A 265 12.51 -0.39 2.65
C ARG A 265 12.17 0.63 3.75
N MET A 266 11.20 0.31 4.60
CA MET A 266 10.69 1.19 5.69
C MET A 266 11.69 1.48 6.82
N LEU A 267 12.98 1.16 6.64
CA LEU A 267 14.06 1.37 7.60
C LEU A 267 15.28 1.94 6.90
N ARG A 268 15.92 2.97 7.49
CA ARG A 268 17.36 3.26 7.30
C ARG A 268 17.94 4.10 8.45
N SER A 269 18.45 3.42 9.47
CA SER A 269 19.82 3.57 10.01
C SER A 269 20.02 2.53 11.11
N PHE A 270 20.90 1.54 10.88
CA PHE A 270 21.66 0.68 11.84
C PHE A 270 22.15 -0.62 11.20
N THR A 271 22.03 -0.83 9.88
CA THR A 271 22.82 -1.86 9.17
C THR A 271 24.24 -1.33 8.87
N LYS A 272 24.95 -0.97 9.94
CA LYS A 272 26.42 -0.86 10.04
C LYS A 272 26.82 -0.71 11.52
N LYS A 273 26.29 -1.56 12.40
CA LYS A 273 26.84 -1.84 13.74
C LYS A 273 26.12 -3.03 14.38
N ARG A 274 26.54 -4.21 13.96
CA ARG A 274 26.36 -5.54 14.57
C ARG A 274 27.49 -6.34 13.90
N ILE A 275 28.52 -6.89 14.52
CA ILE A 275 28.83 -7.27 15.90
C ILE A 275 30.37 -7.26 15.98
N ASN A 276 30.96 -6.60 16.97
CA ASN A 276 32.25 -7.03 17.55
C ASN A 276 31.97 -7.03 19.06
N TYR A 277 31.57 -8.20 19.56
CA TYR A 277 31.62 -8.50 20.98
C TYR A 277 32.82 -9.44 21.12
N ASN A 278 33.98 -8.88 21.47
CA ASN A 278 34.98 -9.62 22.21
C ASN A 278 35.08 -8.93 23.57
N GLU A 279 34.82 -9.77 24.58
CA GLU A 279 35.51 -9.84 25.87
C GLU A 279 35.68 -8.55 26.66
N ASP A 280 34.95 -8.46 27.76
CA ASP A 280 35.51 -8.04 29.05
C ASP A 280 34.54 -8.52 30.14
N THR A 281 34.81 -9.69 30.72
CA THR A 281 34.29 -10.03 32.06
C THR A 281 35.40 -10.69 32.85
N GLU A 282 35.93 -9.92 33.81
CA GLU A 282 36.83 -10.38 34.86
C GLU A 282 36.10 -11.32 35.85
N SER A 283 36.84 -12.38 36.20
CA SER A 283 36.90 -13.12 37.48
C SER A 283 35.61 -13.63 38.14
N SER A 284 35.51 -14.96 38.30
CA SER A 284 35.92 -15.63 39.56
C SER A 284 35.70 -17.15 39.49
N ASN A 285 36.76 -17.88 39.84
CA ASN A 285 36.90 -19.27 40.30
C ASN A 285 35.64 -20.14 40.46
N GLU A 286 35.70 -21.38 39.98
CA GLU A 286 35.94 -22.58 40.82
C GLU A 286 36.12 -23.83 39.94
N GLU A 287 36.88 -24.78 40.48
CA GLU A 287 37.44 -26.00 39.89
C GLU A 287 36.37 -27.08 39.61
N GLU A 288 36.56 -27.92 38.58
CA GLU A 288 36.42 -29.40 38.69
C GLU A 288 36.79 -30.12 37.37
N GLU A 289 37.82 -30.95 37.51
CA GLU A 289 38.18 -32.26 36.91
C GLU A 289 37.74 -32.73 35.50
N GLU A 290 38.77 -33.20 34.77
CA GLU A 290 38.85 -34.09 33.59
C GLU A 290 38.09 -35.46 33.73
N PRO A 291 37.91 -36.34 32.70
CA PRO A 291 38.90 -36.65 31.64
C PRO A 291 38.44 -37.05 30.22
N GLU A 292 39.43 -37.01 29.32
CA GLU A 292 39.79 -37.89 28.19
C GLU A 292 38.71 -38.41 27.19
N GLN A 293 38.95 -38.21 25.87
CA GLN A 293 39.40 -39.28 24.95
C GLN A 293 39.47 -38.85 23.46
N GLU A 294 40.64 -39.12 22.88
CA GLU A 294 40.93 -39.64 21.52
C GLU A 294 40.70 -38.78 20.25
N GLU A 295 41.83 -38.33 19.67
CA GLU A 295 42.13 -38.13 18.23
C GLU A 295 42.14 -39.50 17.47
N PRO A 296 42.23 -39.61 16.10
CA PRO A 296 42.81 -38.64 15.14
C PRO A 296 42.16 -38.53 13.71
N GLU A 297 42.64 -37.53 12.95
CA GLU A 297 43.07 -37.49 11.51
C GLU A 297 42.18 -38.18 10.43
N GLN A 298 41.93 -37.69 9.21
CA GLN A 298 42.75 -37.15 8.09
C GLN A 298 41.74 -37.01 6.90
N GLU A 299 41.71 -36.01 6.00
CA GLU A 299 42.43 -35.82 4.70
C GLU A 299 41.54 -34.79 3.93
N GLU A 300 42.04 -33.62 3.53
CA GLU A 300 42.49 -33.23 2.18
C GLU A 300 41.47 -33.41 1.03
N ASP A 301 41.01 -32.29 0.45
CA ASP A 301 41.23 -31.98 -0.98
C ASP A 301 40.82 -30.53 -1.32
N GLU A 302 41.70 -29.89 -2.09
CA GLU A 302 41.64 -28.55 -2.67
C GLU A 302 40.74 -28.52 -3.91
N ASP A 303 40.19 -27.34 -4.26
CA ASP A 303 40.13 -26.88 -5.65
C ASP A 303 39.75 -25.38 -5.71
N GLU A 304 40.52 -24.67 -6.53
CA GLU A 304 40.61 -23.22 -6.69
C GLU A 304 39.63 -22.63 -7.74
N GLU A 305 39.63 -21.27 -7.79
CA GLU A 305 39.32 -20.38 -8.94
C GLU A 305 37.84 -20.09 -9.30
N GLU A 306 37.37 -18.88 -9.62
CA GLU A 306 37.92 -17.56 -9.96
C GLU A 306 36.79 -16.50 -9.72
N ASP A 307 37.09 -15.33 -9.15
CA ASP A 307 36.20 -14.14 -9.22
C ASP A 307 36.97 -13.00 -9.91
N GLU A 308 36.51 -12.63 -11.11
CA GLU A 308 37.04 -11.54 -11.92
C GLU A 308 36.82 -10.17 -11.23
N GLU A 309 37.92 -9.50 -10.87
CA GLU A 309 37.96 -8.11 -10.42
C GLU A 309 38.33 -7.20 -11.60
N ILE A 310 37.45 -6.27 -11.99
CA ILE A 310 37.77 -5.20 -12.95
C ILE A 310 38.21 -3.96 -12.17
N ASP A 311 39.50 -3.67 -12.27
CA ASP A 311 40.19 -2.48 -11.75
C ASP A 311 40.05 -1.29 -12.72
N ILE A 312 39.68 -0.11 -12.20
CA ILE A 312 40.06 1.18 -12.82
C ILE A 312 40.56 2.13 -11.73
N MET A 313 41.86 2.39 -11.84
CA MET A 313 42.72 3.19 -10.98
C MET A 313 42.35 4.69 -10.84
N ASN A 314 42.81 5.23 -9.70
CA ASN A 314 43.00 6.61 -9.27
C ASN A 314 43.47 7.64 -10.34
N ASP A 315 43.08 8.93 -10.18
CA ASP A 315 44.03 9.93 -9.66
C ASP A 315 43.50 11.35 -9.29
N HIS A 316 44.09 11.87 -8.20
CA HIS A 316 44.37 13.27 -7.78
C HIS A 316 43.34 14.20 -7.06
N LYS A 317 43.75 14.58 -5.82
CA LYS A 317 43.24 15.52 -4.78
C LYS A 317 43.61 17.02 -5.07
N PRO A 318 43.37 18.08 -4.23
CA PRO A 318 42.86 18.15 -2.84
C PRO A 318 41.90 19.32 -2.44
N SER A 319 41.33 19.18 -1.22
CA SER A 319 41.12 20.20 -0.17
C SER A 319 40.26 21.46 -0.43
N LEU A 320 39.13 21.56 0.30
CA LEU A 320 38.83 22.74 1.11
C LEU A 320 38.39 22.32 2.51
N SER A 321 39.26 22.66 3.45
CA SER A 321 39.15 22.46 4.88
C SER A 321 38.04 23.31 5.52
N GLN A 322 37.62 22.83 6.70
CA GLN A 322 37.22 23.66 7.84
C GLN A 322 36.06 24.64 7.65
N ARG A 323 34.86 24.16 7.97
CA ARG A 323 33.70 24.85 8.59
C ARG A 323 32.56 23.84 8.40
N PHE A 324 32.02 23.15 9.40
CA PHE A 324 31.22 23.68 10.48
C PHE A 324 31.09 22.61 11.57
N PHE A 325 31.87 22.72 12.65
CA PHE A 325 31.51 22.11 13.92
C PHE A 325 31.41 23.24 14.95
N SER A 326 30.20 23.67 15.27
CA SER A 326 29.88 24.21 16.59
C SER A 326 28.38 24.31 16.78
N LYS A 327 27.96 23.97 18.01
CA LYS A 327 26.62 24.05 18.61
C LYS A 327 25.67 22.88 18.34
N LEU A 328 26.07 21.71 18.85
CA LEU A 328 25.11 20.80 19.48
C LEU A 328 24.73 21.39 20.85
N THR A 329 23.56 22.02 20.94
CA THR A 329 22.89 22.21 22.23
C THR A 329 22.15 20.92 22.56
N LYS A 330 22.58 20.24 23.62
CA LYS A 330 21.84 19.12 24.24
C LYS A 330 20.43 19.58 24.59
N SER A 331 19.43 19.13 23.83
CA SER A 331 18.06 19.03 24.33
C SER A 331 17.86 17.60 24.79
N ASN A 332 17.83 17.42 26.11
CA ASN A 332 17.27 16.24 26.75
C ASN A 332 15.78 16.22 26.43
N ASN A 333 15.37 15.43 25.43
CA ASN A 333 13.98 15.06 25.25
C ASN A 333 13.92 13.55 25.08
N ASN A 334 13.58 12.85 26.16
CA ASN A 334 13.34 11.41 26.22
C ASN A 334 12.02 11.04 25.50
N ASN A 335 11.94 11.35 24.21
CA ASN A 335 10.97 10.74 23.30
C ASN A 335 11.79 10.00 22.26
N ALA A 336 11.98 8.70 22.43
CA ALA A 336 12.56 7.87 21.39
C ALA A 336 11.67 8.00 20.13
N SER A 337 12.10 8.81 19.17
CA SER A 337 11.43 8.96 17.89
C SER A 337 11.42 7.60 17.21
N SER A 338 10.23 7.11 16.82
CA SER A 338 10.08 5.85 16.10
C SER A 338 11.08 5.79 14.93
N PRO A 339 11.80 4.67 14.72
CA PRO A 339 12.73 4.53 13.60
C PRO A 339 12.01 4.50 12.24
N TYR A 340 10.68 4.42 12.26
CA TYR A 340 9.82 4.43 11.08
C TYR A 340 9.40 5.86 10.74
N TYR A 341 10.05 6.42 9.72
CA TYR A 341 9.72 7.76 9.22
C TYR A 341 8.62 7.66 8.16
N PRO A 342 7.50 8.42 8.31
CA PRO A 342 6.50 8.48 7.28
C PRO A 342 7.09 9.13 6.03
N HIS A 343 6.96 8.47 4.89
CA HIS A 343 7.33 9.05 3.61
C HIS A 343 6.24 10.04 3.19
N ARG A 344 6.57 11.33 3.32
CA ARG A 344 5.72 12.47 2.99
C ARG A 344 5.88 12.82 1.52
N VAL A 345 4.77 12.92 0.80
CA VAL A 345 4.75 13.33 -0.61
C VAL A 345 3.84 14.54 -0.75
N ASP A 346 4.43 15.68 -1.13
CA ASP A 346 3.74 16.95 -1.30
C ASP A 346 3.04 17.06 -2.67
N ASP A 347 2.24 18.12 -2.81
CA ASP A 347 1.51 18.44 -4.05
C ASP A 347 2.44 18.66 -5.25
N LYS A 348 3.62 19.25 -5.05
CA LYS A 348 4.63 19.45 -6.10
C LYS A 348 5.22 18.14 -6.59
N THR A 349 5.44 17.17 -5.69
CA THR A 349 5.94 15.85 -6.08
C THR A 349 4.88 15.07 -6.86
N ILE A 350 3.62 15.18 -6.46
CA ILE A 350 2.48 14.62 -7.20
C ILE A 350 2.32 15.30 -8.57
N ALA A 351 2.51 16.61 -8.67
CA ALA A 351 2.39 17.37 -9.92
C ALA A 351 3.35 16.94 -11.06
N LYS A 352 4.36 16.11 -10.76
CA LYS A 352 5.29 15.59 -11.77
C LYS A 352 4.63 14.63 -12.76
N HIS A 353 3.51 14.01 -12.40
CA HIS A 353 2.78 13.10 -13.28
C HIS A 353 1.46 13.72 -13.71
N ARG A 354 1.12 13.52 -15.00
CA ARG A 354 -0.09 14.07 -15.59
C ARG A 354 -1.35 13.43 -15.01
N GLN A 355 -1.35 12.12 -14.82
CA GLN A 355 -2.53 11.35 -14.47
C GLN A 355 -2.28 10.52 -13.23
N TYR A 356 -3.31 10.40 -12.39
CA TYR A 356 -3.36 9.47 -11.27
C TYR A 356 -4.66 8.69 -11.27
N GLN A 357 -4.57 7.39 -10.96
CA GLN A 357 -5.75 6.61 -10.61
C GLN A 357 -5.67 6.20 -9.14
N ILE A 358 -6.80 6.29 -8.45
CA ILE A 358 -6.95 5.79 -7.08
C ILE A 358 -7.91 4.60 -7.11
N LEU A 359 -7.49 3.48 -6.55
CA LEU A 359 -8.41 2.39 -6.20
C LEU A 359 -8.74 2.45 -4.72
N VAL A 360 -10.03 2.44 -4.44
CA VAL A 360 -10.63 2.58 -3.12
C VAL A 360 -11.37 1.28 -2.81
N LEU A 361 -11.10 0.66 -1.66
CA LEU A 361 -11.93 -0.45 -1.17
C LEU A 361 -13.29 0.10 -0.71
N GLY A 362 -14.38 -0.50 -1.19
CA GLY A 362 -15.75 -0.01 -0.97
C GLY A 362 -16.30 0.86 -2.11
N GLN A 363 -17.47 1.47 -1.86
CA GLN A 363 -18.19 2.28 -2.84
C GLN A 363 -17.78 3.75 -2.74
N VAL A 364 -17.52 4.38 -3.90
CA VAL A 364 -17.50 5.84 -4.02
C VAL A 364 -18.73 6.26 -4.81
N VAL A 365 -19.46 7.24 -4.27
CA VAL A 365 -20.71 7.76 -4.84
C VAL A 365 -20.46 9.19 -5.30
N TYR A 366 -20.95 9.52 -6.49
CA TYR A 366 -21.02 10.89 -6.98
C TYR A 366 -22.48 11.28 -7.19
N GLN A 367 -22.99 12.17 -6.34
CA GLN A 367 -24.36 12.65 -6.39
C GLN A 367 -24.40 14.15 -6.10
N GLN A 368 -25.22 14.89 -6.83
CA GLN A 368 -25.42 16.34 -6.62
C GLN A 368 -24.12 17.16 -6.61
N GLY A 369 -23.11 16.76 -7.40
CA GLY A 369 -21.83 17.44 -7.49
C GLY A 369 -20.82 17.10 -6.38
N GLU A 370 -21.19 16.25 -5.41
CA GLU A 370 -20.30 15.81 -4.33
C GLU A 370 -19.89 14.35 -4.53
N MET A 371 -18.58 14.09 -4.43
CA MET A 371 -18.00 12.74 -4.47
C MET A 371 -17.56 12.31 -3.07
N HIS A 372 -18.10 11.21 -2.55
CA HIS A 372 -17.75 10.71 -1.22
C HIS A 372 -17.71 9.18 -1.17
N TRP A 373 -16.98 8.65 -0.19
CA TRP A 373 -16.95 7.22 0.09
C TRP A 373 -18.12 6.84 1.00
N ASP A 374 -18.91 5.86 0.57
CA ASP A 374 -20.11 5.40 1.29
C ASP A 374 -19.74 4.26 2.25
N GLU A 375 -19.58 4.61 3.52
CA GLU A 375 -19.24 3.69 4.61
C GLU A 375 -20.31 2.61 4.82
N ASN A 376 -21.58 2.89 4.48
CA ASN A 376 -22.69 1.99 4.76
C ASN A 376 -22.81 0.85 3.73
N LYS A 377 -22.20 0.99 2.56
CA LYS A 377 -22.23 -0.05 1.51
C LYS A 377 -21.35 -1.24 1.83
N GLY A 378 -20.37 -1.08 2.71
CA GLY A 378 -19.40 -2.12 3.05
C GLY A 378 -18.60 -2.61 1.85
N TYR A 379 -18.09 -3.84 1.95
CA TYR A 379 -17.10 -4.40 1.03
C TYR A 379 -17.61 -5.60 0.23
N LEU A 380 -18.71 -6.23 0.61
CA LEU A 380 -19.21 -7.43 -0.08
C LEU A 380 -20.13 -7.05 -1.22
N VAL A 381 -19.90 -7.62 -2.42
CA VAL A 381 -20.77 -7.42 -3.59
C VAL A 381 -21.84 -8.49 -3.70
N SER A 382 -23.03 -8.10 -4.19
CA SER A 382 -24.04 -9.05 -4.64
C SER A 382 -23.60 -9.76 -5.93
N GLU A 383 -24.30 -10.82 -6.34
CA GLU A 383 -24.03 -11.47 -7.64
C GLU A 383 -24.27 -10.50 -8.82
N GLU A 384 -25.34 -9.71 -8.74
CA GLU A 384 -25.68 -8.70 -9.77
C GLU A 384 -24.61 -7.60 -9.86
N GLU A 385 -24.17 -7.07 -8.71
CA GLU A 385 -23.08 -6.09 -8.67
C GLU A 385 -21.80 -6.68 -9.24
N ARG A 386 -21.45 -7.92 -8.84
CA ARG A 386 -20.25 -8.59 -9.33
C ARG A 386 -20.27 -8.80 -10.84
N GLU A 387 -21.41 -9.14 -11.42
CA GLU A 387 -21.56 -9.28 -12.87
C GLU A 387 -21.35 -7.94 -13.59
N ALA A 388 -21.91 -6.85 -13.04
CA ALA A 388 -21.69 -5.50 -13.58
C ALA A 388 -20.22 -5.06 -13.52
N MET A 389 -19.46 -5.53 -12.52
CA MET A 389 -18.03 -5.24 -12.37
C MET A 389 -17.13 -5.94 -13.40
N LYS A 390 -17.64 -6.89 -14.21
CA LYS A 390 -16.83 -7.49 -15.30
C LYS A 390 -16.37 -6.47 -16.33
N ASN A 391 -17.18 -5.43 -16.55
CA ASN A 391 -16.82 -4.29 -17.36
C ASN A 391 -16.20 -3.22 -16.46
N VAL A 392 -14.88 -3.07 -16.53
CA VAL A 392 -14.17 -2.13 -15.66
C VAL A 392 -14.60 -0.70 -15.93
N THR A 393 -14.99 0.00 -14.88
CA THR A 393 -15.42 1.40 -14.92
C THR A 393 -14.63 2.25 -13.92
N SER A 394 -14.55 3.54 -14.18
CA SER A 394 -13.91 4.52 -13.31
C SER A 394 -14.71 5.82 -13.25
N LEU A 395 -14.64 6.50 -12.10
CA LEU A 395 -15.12 7.87 -11.94
C LEU A 395 -14.01 8.81 -12.41
N ALA A 396 -14.13 9.33 -13.63
CA ALA A 396 -13.14 10.20 -14.25
C ALA A 396 -13.39 11.66 -13.89
N ILE A 397 -12.37 12.29 -13.30
CA ILE A 397 -12.27 13.72 -13.03
C ILE A 397 -11.37 14.33 -14.09
N MET A 398 -11.94 15.26 -14.86
CA MET A 398 -11.33 15.88 -16.03
C MET A 398 -10.61 17.19 -15.73
#